data_AF-A0A3C0SAT5-F1
#
_entry.id   AF-A0A3C0SAT5-F1
#
_cell.length_a   1.000
_cell.length_b   1.000
_cell.length_c   1.000
_cell.angle_alpha   90.00
_cell.angle_beta   90.00
_cell.angle_gamma   90.00
#
_symmetry.space_group_name_H-M   'P 1'
#
loop_
_entity.id
_entity.type
_entity.pdbx_description
1 polymer ?
#
loop_
_entity_poly.entity_id
_entity_poly.type
_entity_poly.pdbx_seq_one_letter_code
_entity_poly.pdbx_strand_id
1 'polypeptide(L)'
;MKSINRYAKRSKISEAKFRQMIRYFAVDLDATQITQLIVLNLNSVNHSLRAIRERIAEFCEAQSPFKGEIEVDESSLAHAYNGLGWLQYKNGLIWG
;
A
#
# COMPACT_ATOMS: atom_id res chain seq x y z
N MET A 1 17.61 -26.04 1.62
CA MET A 1 16.19 -25.73 1.95
C MET A 1 15.80 -24.43 1.27
N LYS A 2 14.70 -24.43 0.49
CA LYS A 2 14.16 -23.20 -0.09
C LYS A 2 13.55 -22.39 1.04
N SER A 3 14.14 -21.26 1.41
CA SER A 3 13.55 -20.36 2.41
C SER A 3 12.24 -19.83 1.86
N ILE A 4 11.13 -20.22 2.49
CA ILE A 4 9.82 -19.69 2.15
C ILE A 4 9.78 -18.26 2.65
N ASN A 5 9.40 -17.34 1.76
CA ASN A 5 9.21 -15.95 2.15
C ASN A 5 8.07 -15.84 3.17
N ARG A 6 8.41 -15.42 4.40
CA ARG A 6 7.46 -15.31 5.52
C ARG A 6 6.38 -14.25 5.27
N TYR A 7 6.68 -13.25 4.45
CA TYR A 7 5.80 -12.11 4.20
C TYR A 7 4.94 -12.29 2.94
N ALA A 8 5.41 -13.08 1.97
CA ALA A 8 4.73 -13.32 0.71
C ALA A 8 4.58 -14.83 0.45
N LYS A 9 3.58 -15.44 1.08
CA LYS A 9 3.26 -16.86 0.89
C LYS A 9 2.90 -17.14 -0.56
N ARG A 10 3.35 -18.29 -1.09
CA ARG A 10 3.12 -18.76 -2.47
C ARG A 10 3.66 -17.84 -3.58
N SER A 11 4.38 -16.77 -3.24
CA SER A 11 5.04 -15.92 -4.22
C SER A 11 6.43 -16.47 -4.60
N LYS A 12 6.86 -16.18 -5.83
CA LYS A 12 8.23 -16.45 -6.31
C LYS A 12 9.25 -15.40 -5.84
N ILE A 13 8.79 -14.32 -5.20
CA ILE A 13 9.68 -13.28 -4.66
C ILE A 13 10.48 -13.79 -3.45
N SER A 14 11.80 -13.64 -3.50
CA SER A 14 12.65 -13.96 -2.36
C SER A 14 12.38 -13.03 -1.18
N GLU A 15 12.59 -13.51 0.04
CA GLU A 15 12.43 -12.68 1.26
C GLU A 15 13.33 -11.43 1.22
N ALA A 16 14.55 -11.56 0.69
CA ALA A 16 15.48 -10.45 0.52
C ALA A 16 14.92 -9.36 -0.42
N LYS A 17 14.42 -9.74 -1.61
CA LYS A 17 13.80 -8.78 -2.54
C LYS A 17 12.54 -8.13 -1.96
N PHE A 18 11.74 -8.91 -1.23
CA PHE A 18 10.55 -8.37 -0.57
C PHE A 18 10.90 -7.33 0.50
N ARG A 19 11.93 -7.58 1.31
CA ARG A 19 12.43 -6.59 2.28
C ARG A 19 13.02 -5.36 1.61
N GLN A 20 13.74 -5.54 0.51
CA GLN A 20 14.28 -4.43 -0.26
C GLN A 20 13.16 -3.55 -0.82
N MET A 21 12.09 -4.14 -1.33
CA MET A 21 10.87 -3.45 -1.74
C MET A 21 10.25 -2.62 -0.61
N ILE A 22 10.13 -3.20 0.60
CA ILE A 22 9.63 -2.45 1.76
C ILE A 22 10.53 -1.27 2.08
N ARG A 23 11.86 -1.42 2.02
CA ARG A 23 12.79 -0.31 2.28
C ARG A 23 12.61 0.83 1.29
N TYR A 24 12.43 0.51 0.00
CA TYR A 24 12.17 1.52 -1.02
C TYR A 24 10.82 2.20 -0.82
N PHE A 25 9.78 1.43 -0.51
CA PHE A 25 8.49 1.99 -0.17
C PHE A 25 8.57 2.94 1.04
N ALA A 26 9.37 2.61 2.05
CA ALA A 26 9.55 3.42 3.25
C ALA A 26 10.32 4.74 3.02
N VAL A 27 10.96 4.91 1.87
CA VAL A 27 11.62 6.17 1.46
C VAL A 27 10.84 6.84 0.32
N ASP A 28 9.55 6.58 0.23
CA ASP A 28 8.59 7.18 -0.71
C ASP A 28 8.86 6.90 -2.20
N LEU A 29 9.48 5.77 -2.53
CA LEU A 29 9.56 5.34 -3.93
C LEU A 29 8.24 4.73 -4.40
N ASP A 30 7.82 5.11 -5.62
CA ASP A 30 6.64 4.55 -6.28
C ASP A 30 6.89 3.15 -6.87
N ALA A 31 5.82 2.49 -7.33
CA ALA A 31 5.91 1.14 -7.86
C ALA A 31 6.79 1.03 -9.12
N THR A 32 6.83 2.07 -9.94
CA THR A 32 7.62 2.12 -11.18
C THR A 32 9.09 2.24 -10.86
N GLN A 33 9.46 3.17 -9.97
CA GLN A 33 10.83 3.34 -9.46
C GLN A 33 11.32 2.08 -8.77
N ILE A 34 10.49 1.48 -7.91
CA ILE A 34 10.80 0.21 -7.25
C ILE A 34 11.05 -0.89 -8.28
N THR A 35 10.18 -1.02 -9.28
CA THR A 35 10.30 -2.04 -10.33
C THR A 35 11.62 -1.92 -11.09
N GLN A 36 12.06 -0.69 -11.38
CA GLN A 36 13.35 -0.41 -12.02
C GLN A 36 14.53 -0.85 -11.14
N LEU A 37 14.42 -0.75 -9.82
CA LEU A 37 15.49 -1.10 -8.87
C LEU A 37 15.60 -2.60 -8.54
N ILE A 38 14.47 -3.32 -8.40
CA ILE A 38 14.49 -4.74 -7.93
C ILE A 38 14.28 -5.78 -9.03
N VAL A 39 14.09 -5.34 -10.28
CA VAL A 39 13.80 -6.19 -11.45
C VAL A 39 12.69 -7.20 -11.11
N LEU A 40 11.51 -6.65 -10.86
CA LEU A 40 10.28 -7.40 -10.59
C LEU A 40 9.19 -6.96 -11.56
N ASN A 41 8.12 -7.75 -11.67
CA ASN A 41 6.97 -7.32 -12.44
C ASN A 41 6.21 -6.22 -11.69
N LEU A 42 5.88 -5.12 -12.39
CA LEU A 42 5.14 -3.99 -11.83
C LEU A 42 3.82 -4.41 -11.15
N ASN A 43 3.08 -5.36 -11.72
CA ASN A 43 1.85 -5.89 -11.12
C ASN A 43 2.12 -6.61 -9.80
N SER A 44 3.26 -7.31 -9.69
CA SER A 44 3.65 -7.97 -8.45
C SER A 44 4.04 -6.96 -7.38
N VAL A 45 4.77 -5.90 -7.76
CA VAL A 45 5.10 -4.80 -6.85
C VAL A 45 3.82 -4.09 -6.39
N ASN A 46 2.95 -3.69 -7.33
CA ASN A 46 1.67 -3.05 -7.04
C ASN A 46 0.78 -3.89 -6.11
N HIS A 47 0.65 -5.20 -6.38
CA HIS A 47 -0.10 -6.10 -5.51
C HIS A 47 0.46 -6.09 -4.08
N SER A 48 1.80 -6.18 -3.93
CA SER A 48 2.42 -6.13 -2.61
C SER A 48 2.26 -4.79 -1.91
N LEU A 49 2.48 -3.67 -2.62
CA LEU A 49 2.34 -2.34 -2.03
C LEU A 49 0.89 -2.03 -1.64
N ARG A 50 -0.08 -2.49 -2.43
CA ARG A 50 -1.51 -2.39 -2.08
C ARG A 50 -1.82 -3.10 -0.77
N ALA A 51 -1.42 -4.36 -0.64
CA ALA A 51 -1.64 -5.13 0.59
C ALA A 51 -0.96 -4.49 1.81
N ILE A 52 0.22 -3.88 1.63
CA ILE A 52 0.92 -3.14 2.69
C ILE A 52 0.12 -1.89 3.10
N ARG A 53 -0.37 -1.09 2.13
CA ARG A 53 -1.18 0.11 2.42
C ARG A 53 -2.49 -0.24 3.13
N GLU A 54 -3.17 -1.29 2.71
CA GLU A 54 -4.38 -1.80 3.38
C GLU A 54 -4.09 -2.13 4.86
N ARG A 55 -2.95 -2.79 5.14
CA ARG A 55 -2.55 -3.11 6.52
C ARG A 55 -2.19 -1.89 7.35
N ILE A 56 -1.58 -0.87 6.74
CA ILE A 56 -1.31 0.40 7.43
C ILE A 56 -2.63 1.09 7.76
N ALA A 57 -3.58 1.14 6.83
CA ALA A 57 -4.91 1.71 7.05
C ALA A 57 -5.65 0.99 8.19
N GLU A 58 -5.72 -0.35 8.15
CA GLU A 58 -6.31 -1.18 9.22
C GLU A 58 -5.65 -0.90 10.59
N PHE A 59 -4.33 -0.76 10.63
CA PHE A 59 -3.61 -0.45 11.86
C PHE A 59 -3.94 0.96 12.37
N CYS A 60 -3.95 1.96 11.50
CA CYS A 60 -4.30 3.34 11.84
C CYS A 60 -5.74 3.44 12.36
N GLU A 61 -6.69 2.76 11.72
CA GLU A 61 -8.09 2.68 12.16
C GLU A 61 -8.19 2.03 13.54
N ALA A 62 -7.47 0.93 13.78
CA ALA A 62 -7.47 0.23 15.07
C ALA A 62 -6.83 1.06 16.21
N GLN A 63 -5.86 1.92 15.91
CA GLN A 63 -5.22 2.82 16.87
C GLN A 63 -5.96 4.16 17.02
N SER A 64 -6.98 4.44 16.20
CA SER A 64 -7.74 5.67 16.30
C SER A 64 -8.44 5.76 17.66
N PRO A 65 -8.21 6.82 18.45
CA PRO A 65 -8.91 7.03 19.72
C PRO A 65 -10.39 7.38 19.50
N PHE A 66 -10.79 7.69 18.27
CA PHE A 66 -12.15 8.04 17.90
C PHE A 66 -12.87 6.80 17.34
N LYS A 67 -13.68 6.15 18.18
CA LYS A 67 -14.58 5.03 17.83
C LYS A 67 -16.07 5.43 17.83
N GLY A 68 -16.38 6.72 18.03
CA GLY A 68 -17.73 7.26 17.87
C GLY A 68 -17.91 7.85 16.47
N GLU A 69 -19.17 8.09 16.07
CA GLU A 69 -19.51 8.87 14.87
C GLU A 69 -18.73 10.20 14.88
N ILE A 70 -17.60 10.21 14.17
CA ILE A 70 -16.99 11.47 13.76
C ILE A 70 -17.87 11.86 12.58
N GLU A 71 -18.72 12.88 12.78
CA GLU A 71 -19.25 13.66 11.68
C GLU A 71 -18.04 14.32 11.03
N VAL A 72 -17.36 13.57 10.18
CA VAL A 72 -16.33 14.09 9.31
C VAL A 72 -17.11 15.00 8.38
N ASP A 73 -17.02 16.31 8.60
CA ASP A 73 -17.47 17.27 7.61
C ASP A 73 -16.72 16.90 6.32
N GLU A 74 -17.47 16.31 5.38
CA GLU A 74 -17.02 15.90 4.07
C GLU A 74 -16.22 17.02 3.40
N SER A 75 -16.41 18.30 3.80
CA SER A 75 -15.60 19.42 3.31
C SER A 75 -14.09 19.28 3.56
N SER A 76 -13.64 18.65 4.65
CA SER A 76 -12.20 18.55 4.96
C SER A 76 -11.49 17.48 4.11
N LEU A 77 -12.23 16.49 3.62
CA LEU A 77 -11.71 15.40 2.78
C LEU A 77 -12.09 15.56 1.30
N ALA A 78 -13.26 16.15 0.99
CA ALA A 78 -13.76 16.35 -0.36
C ALA A 78 -13.10 17.54 -1.07
N HIS A 79 -12.63 18.57 -0.36
CA HIS A 79 -11.84 19.63 -1.00
C HIS A 79 -10.45 19.16 -1.46
N ALA A 80 -9.92 18.06 -0.89
CA ALA A 80 -8.68 17.46 -1.35
C ALA A 80 -8.88 16.56 -2.60
N TYR A 81 -10.09 16.02 -2.80
CA TYR A 81 -10.38 15.13 -3.91
C TYR A 81 -11.80 15.32 -4.45
N ASN A 82 -11.91 16.00 -5.60
CA ASN A 82 -13.13 16.20 -6.38
C ASN A 82 -13.84 14.88 -6.71
N GLY A 83 -14.71 14.37 -5.84
CA GLY A 83 -15.76 13.34 -6.06
C GLY A 83 -15.34 11.93 -6.56
N LEU A 84 -14.22 11.81 -7.26
CA LEU A 84 -13.67 10.60 -7.87
C LEU A 84 -12.57 9.97 -7.01
N GLY A 85 -11.95 10.75 -6.10
CA GLY A 85 -10.87 10.27 -5.25
C GLY A 85 -11.32 9.25 -4.22
N TRP A 86 -12.54 9.34 -3.69
CA TRP A 86 -13.08 8.33 -2.77
C TRP A 86 -13.30 6.96 -3.42
N LEU A 87 -13.77 6.94 -4.67
CA LEU A 87 -13.94 5.70 -5.45
C LEU A 87 -12.60 5.15 -5.93
N GLN A 88 -11.62 6.01 -6.26
CA GLN A 88 -10.26 5.57 -6.56
C GLN A 88 -9.48 5.11 -5.31
N TYR A 89 -9.78 5.66 -4.13
CA TYR A 89 -9.21 5.26 -2.83
C TYR A 89 -9.61 3.84 -2.46
N LYS A 90 -10.88 3.46 -2.65
CA LYS A 90 -11.33 2.07 -2.48
C LYS A 90 -10.87 1.12 -3.59
N ASN A 91 -10.65 1.61 -4.81
CA ASN A 91 -10.25 0.77 -5.96
C ASN A 91 -8.73 0.75 -6.22
N GLY A 92 -7.92 1.44 -5.41
CA GLY A 92 -6.45 1.40 -5.49
C GLY A 92 -5.86 2.01 -6.77
N LEU A 93 -6.59 2.90 -7.44
CA LEU A 93 -6.21 3.46 -8.76
C LEU A 93 -5.57 4.86 -8.68
N ILE A 94 -5.40 5.42 -7.49
CA ILE A 94 -4.71 6.71 -7.25
C ILE A 94 -3.34 6.51 -6.62
N TRP A 95 -2.51 5.66 -7.23
CA TRP A 95 -1.05 5.68 -7.06
C TRP A 95 -0.37 5.14 -8.34
N GLY A 96 -0.96 5.47 -9.50
CA GLY A 96 -0.39 5.19 -10.83
C GLY A 96 0.38 6.39 -11.34
#